data_AF-J9G3G8-F1
#
_entry.id   AF-J9G3G8-F1
#
_cell.length_a   1.000
_cell.length_b   1.000
_cell.length_c   1.000
_cell.angle_alpha   90.00
_cell.angle_beta   90.00
_cell.angle_gamma   90.00
#
_symmetry.space_group_name_H-M   'P 1'
#
loop_
_entity.id
_entity.type
_entity.pdbx_description
1 polymer ?
#
loop_
_entity_poly.entity_id
_entity_poly.type
_entity_poly.pdbx_seq_one_letter_code
_entity_poly.pdbx_strand_id
1 'polypeptide(L)'
;MLNKKSVNLNLLRARQERCYQRSFYSRASLNMSNGKMWLSFQTQNASIAKLVFRVLKNEYDVDVQIATIKRMNLKKNNTYRLIVQSKANEILEDLGILRQGGLYNTPPYSIVRSEKNARAFMQGLFLATGSINSPKTTNYHMELNVPSQDLAIMAVKILDRFYIPAKITLRKQQYIVYTKAGDKIADFLRLLGANQSLFYLKMPEFNVISITS
;
A
#
# COMPACT_ATOMS: atom_id res chain seq x y z
N MET A 1 -24.04 12.16 24.48
CA MET A 1 -23.07 11.06 24.69
C MET A 1 -22.83 10.35 23.36
N LEU A 2 -21.68 10.55 22.71
CA LEU A 2 -21.34 9.85 21.47
C LEU A 2 -21.08 8.36 21.77
N ASN A 3 -21.79 7.47 21.08
CA ASN A 3 -21.77 6.03 21.30
C ASN A 3 -20.32 5.46 21.15
N LYS A 4 -19.79 4.79 22.19
CA LYS A 4 -18.44 4.18 22.17
C LYS A 4 -18.18 3.27 20.96
N LYS A 5 -19.24 2.69 20.36
CA LYS A 5 -19.18 1.86 19.15
C LYS A 5 -18.93 2.68 17.88
N SER A 6 -19.54 3.86 17.74
CA SER A 6 -19.32 4.76 16.58
C SER A 6 -17.97 5.46 16.64
N VAL A 7 -17.51 5.85 17.84
CA VAL A 7 -16.17 6.42 18.04
C VAL A 7 -15.08 5.40 17.69
N ASN A 8 -15.22 4.13 18.11
CA ASN A 8 -14.29 3.06 17.73
C ASN A 8 -14.28 2.80 16.22
N LEU A 9 -15.45 2.79 15.57
CA LEU A 9 -15.54 2.56 14.13
C LEU A 9 -14.90 3.69 13.33
N ASN A 10 -15.06 4.94 13.77
CA ASN A 10 -14.42 6.11 13.15
C ASN A 10 -12.90 6.12 13.38
N LEU A 11 -12.43 5.75 14.58
CA LEU A 11 -11.00 5.60 14.86
C LEU A 11 -10.36 4.45 14.07
N LEU A 12 -11.08 3.34 13.89
CA LEU A 12 -10.66 2.22 13.03
C LEU A 12 -10.62 2.63 11.56
N ARG A 13 -11.58 3.41 11.07
CA ARG A 13 -11.61 3.97 9.71
C ARG A 13 -10.47 4.94 9.46
N ALA A 14 -10.27 5.92 10.35
CA ALA A 14 -9.17 6.87 10.26
C ALA A 14 -7.79 6.19 10.35
N ARG A 15 -7.67 5.10 11.13
CA ARG A 15 -6.46 4.27 11.15
C ARG A 15 -6.25 3.57 9.81
N GLN A 16 -7.30 2.98 9.24
CA GLN A 16 -7.27 2.34 7.93
C GLN A 16 -6.87 3.33 6.83
N GLU A 17 -7.54 4.47 6.72
CA GLU A 17 -7.29 5.50 5.70
C GLU A 17 -5.83 5.98 5.68
N ARG A 18 -5.22 6.17 6.86
CA ARG A 18 -3.79 6.51 6.98
C ARG A 18 -2.84 5.42 6.49
N CYS A 19 -3.21 4.15 6.59
CA CYS A 19 -2.41 3.05 6.04
C CYS A 19 -2.48 3.08 4.52
N TYR A 20 -3.67 3.28 3.95
CA TYR A 20 -3.88 3.26 2.50
C TYR A 20 -3.26 4.48 1.80
N GLN A 21 -3.20 5.64 2.45
CA GLN A 21 -2.40 6.77 1.98
C GLN A 21 -0.93 6.38 1.71
N ARG A 22 -0.39 5.37 2.40
CA ARG A 22 1.00 4.92 2.19
C ARG A 22 1.19 4.06 0.95
N SER A 23 0.12 3.54 0.36
CA SER A 23 0.18 2.89 -0.96
C SER A 23 0.58 3.84 -2.09
N PHE A 24 0.41 5.15 -1.89
CA PHE A 24 0.75 6.15 -2.91
C PHE A 24 2.25 6.16 -3.21
N TYR A 25 3.11 5.91 -2.22
CA TYR A 25 4.57 5.87 -2.41
C TYR A 25 5.04 4.83 -3.45
N SER A 26 4.24 3.80 -3.74
CA SER A 26 4.60 2.78 -4.71
C SER A 26 3.79 2.84 -6.02
N ARG A 27 2.64 3.51 -6.03
CA ARG A 27 1.65 3.44 -7.12
C ARG A 27 1.15 4.79 -7.65
N ALA A 28 1.50 5.89 -6.99
CA ALA A 28 1.14 7.22 -7.43
C ALA A 28 2.18 7.80 -8.39
N SER A 29 1.73 8.59 -9.36
CA SER A 29 2.58 9.43 -10.20
C SER A 29 1.98 10.81 -10.39
N LEU A 30 2.82 11.83 -10.36
CA LEU A 30 2.48 13.16 -10.84
C LEU A 30 2.75 13.20 -12.35
N ASN A 31 1.75 13.62 -13.12
CA ASN A 31 1.87 13.73 -14.57
C ASN A 31 1.63 15.19 -14.95
N MET A 32 2.34 15.65 -15.97
CA MET A 32 2.21 17.01 -16.48
C MET A 32 2.18 16.98 -18.01
N SER A 33 1.18 17.61 -18.60
CA SER A 33 1.11 17.80 -20.05
C SER A 33 0.35 19.09 -20.36
N ASN A 34 0.84 19.86 -21.34
CA ASN A 34 0.24 21.12 -21.79
C ASN A 34 -0.11 22.08 -20.64
N GLY A 35 0.78 22.21 -19.65
CA GLY A 35 0.58 23.07 -18.46
C GLY A 35 -0.45 22.55 -17.44
N LYS A 36 -1.09 21.39 -17.68
CA LYS A 36 -1.99 20.74 -16.74
C LYS A 36 -1.24 19.66 -15.97
N MET A 37 -1.30 19.74 -14.64
CA MET A 37 -0.78 18.72 -13.74
C MET A 37 -1.93 17.87 -13.19
N TRP A 38 -1.73 16.56 -13.11
CA TRP A 38 -2.68 15.65 -12.47
C TRP A 38 -1.98 14.52 -11.74
N LEU A 39 -2.61 14.11 -10.65
CA LEU A 39 -2.23 12.93 -9.90
C LEU A 39 -2.86 11.70 -10.55
N SER A 40 -2.08 10.64 -10.74
CA SER A 40 -2.60 9.34 -11.12
C SER A 40 -2.18 8.26 -10.14
N PHE A 41 -3.08 7.32 -9.85
CA PHE A 41 -2.81 6.14 -9.04
C PHE A 41 -3.21 4.89 -9.83
N GLN A 42 -2.33 3.88 -9.87
CA GLN A 42 -2.56 2.67 -10.66
C GLN A 42 -2.46 1.41 -9.81
N THR A 43 -3.45 0.51 -9.94
CA THR A 43 -3.44 -0.78 -9.26
C THR A 43 -4.19 -1.84 -10.06
N GLN A 44 -3.79 -3.10 -9.91
CA GLN A 44 -4.55 -4.24 -10.45
C GLN A 44 -5.60 -4.77 -9.46
N ASN A 45 -5.57 -4.27 -8.22
CA ASN A 45 -6.47 -4.70 -7.17
C ASN A 45 -7.68 -3.75 -7.08
N ALA A 46 -8.86 -4.26 -7.42
CA ALA A 46 -10.11 -3.50 -7.41
C ALA A 46 -10.47 -2.97 -6.01
N SER A 47 -10.16 -3.72 -4.95
CA SER A 47 -10.43 -3.33 -3.57
C SER A 47 -9.58 -2.12 -3.16
N ILE A 48 -8.31 -2.09 -3.58
CA ILE A 48 -7.41 -0.95 -3.35
C ILE A 48 -7.90 0.26 -4.16
N ALA A 49 -8.30 0.05 -5.42
CA ALA A 49 -8.84 1.11 -6.26
C ALA A 49 -10.07 1.78 -5.61
N LYS A 50 -11.06 1.00 -5.15
CA LYS A 50 -12.26 1.51 -4.47
C LYS A 50 -11.94 2.29 -3.21
N LEU A 51 -10.90 1.89 -2.50
CA LEU A 51 -10.52 2.49 -1.23
C LEU A 51 -9.73 3.78 -1.41
N VAL A 52 -8.78 3.79 -2.33
CA VAL A 52 -8.06 5.02 -2.72
C VAL A 52 -9.05 6.05 -3.26
N PHE A 53 -10.02 5.64 -4.08
CA PHE A 53 -11.13 6.50 -4.52
C PHE A 53 -11.86 7.14 -3.33
N ARG A 54 -12.21 6.34 -2.32
CA ARG A 54 -12.91 6.84 -1.13
C ARG A 54 -12.06 7.81 -0.31
N VAL A 55 -10.78 7.50 -0.10
CA VAL A 55 -9.86 8.39 0.62
C VAL A 55 -9.74 9.73 -0.09
N LEU A 56 -9.51 9.71 -1.41
CA LEU A 56 -9.40 10.93 -2.21
C LEU A 56 -10.67 11.77 -2.11
N LYS A 57 -11.84 11.14 -2.27
CA LYS A 57 -13.13 11.85 -2.23
C LYS A 57 -13.46 12.40 -0.85
N ASN A 58 -13.21 11.65 0.23
CA ASN A 58 -13.62 12.03 1.58
C ASN A 58 -12.67 13.01 2.25
N GLU A 59 -11.35 12.85 2.06
CA GLU A 59 -10.35 13.67 2.77
C GLU A 59 -10.03 14.96 2.02
N TYR A 60 -10.07 14.94 0.68
CA TYR A 60 -9.64 16.07 -0.14
C TYR A 60 -10.77 16.73 -0.92
N ASP A 61 -11.98 16.16 -0.91
CA ASP A 61 -13.16 16.65 -1.64
C ASP A 61 -12.83 16.92 -3.11
N VAL A 62 -12.33 15.88 -3.80
CA VAL A 62 -11.92 15.95 -5.21
C VAL A 62 -12.71 14.98 -6.08
N ASP A 63 -12.92 15.39 -7.34
CA ASP A 63 -13.43 14.50 -8.38
C ASP A 63 -12.35 13.54 -8.85
N VAL A 64 -12.64 12.25 -8.72
CA VAL A 64 -11.73 11.17 -9.11
C VAL A 64 -12.28 10.47 -10.34
N GLN A 65 -11.59 10.60 -11.46
CA GLN A 65 -11.91 9.87 -12.68
C GLN A 65 -11.32 8.46 -12.61
N ILE A 66 -12.13 7.44 -12.90
CA ILE A 66 -11.67 6.04 -12.91
C ILE A 66 -11.65 5.55 -14.36
N ALA A 67 -10.48 5.13 -14.82
CA ALA A 67 -10.31 4.40 -16.07
C ALA A 67 -9.99 2.93 -15.79
N THR A 68 -10.65 2.02 -16.49
CA THR A 68 -10.33 0.59 -16.45
C THR A 68 -9.60 0.21 -17.72
N ILE A 69 -8.32 -0.14 -17.61
CA ILE A 69 -7.49 -0.58 -18.72
C ILE A 69 -7.54 -2.11 -18.76
N LYS A 70 -8.29 -2.65 -19.72
CA LYS A 70 -8.32 -4.09 -20.00
C LYS A 70 -7.07 -4.47 -20.78
N ARG A 71 -6.37 -5.52 -20.36
CA ARG A 71 -5.35 -6.17 -21.20
C ARG A 71 -5.99 -7.36 -21.92
N MET A 72 -5.75 -7.49 -23.22
CA MET A 72 -6.32 -8.53 -24.08
C MET A 72 -5.69 -9.94 -23.90
N ASN A 73 -4.70 -10.12 -23.03
CA ASN A 73 -4.02 -11.42 -22.86
C ASN A 73 -4.62 -12.28 -21.74
N LEU A 74 -4.43 -13.61 -21.85
CA LEU A 74 -5.01 -14.71 -21.07
C LEU A 74 -4.84 -14.66 -19.52
N LYS A 75 -4.20 -13.63 -18.94
CA LYS A 75 -4.17 -13.39 -17.48
C LYS A 75 -5.01 -12.15 -17.14
N LYS A 76 -6.27 -12.40 -16.77
CA LYS A 76 -7.38 -11.46 -16.51
C LYS A 76 -7.17 -10.47 -15.33
N ASN A 77 -6.17 -9.60 -15.37
CA ASN A 77 -6.07 -8.54 -14.36
C ASN A 77 -6.28 -7.17 -15.01
N ASN A 78 -7.48 -6.62 -14.84
CA ASN A 78 -7.79 -5.23 -15.18
C ASN A 78 -6.86 -4.30 -14.39
N THR A 79 -6.30 -3.28 -15.05
CA THR A 79 -5.59 -2.21 -14.34
C THR A 79 -6.54 -1.05 -14.13
N TYR A 80 -6.78 -0.70 -12.87
CA TYR A 80 -7.55 0.46 -12.47
C TYR A 80 -6.61 1.66 -12.39
N ARG A 81 -6.97 2.75 -13.08
CA ARG A 81 -6.27 4.02 -13.04
C ARG A 81 -7.21 5.09 -12.51
N LEU A 82 -6.86 5.65 -11.36
CA LEU A 82 -7.56 6.77 -10.75
C LEU A 82 -6.80 8.04 -11.12
N ILE A 83 -7.53 9.07 -11.57
CA ILE A 83 -6.96 10.34 -12.03
C ILE A 83 -7.64 11.47 -11.27
N VAL A 84 -6.84 12.36 -10.69
CA VAL A 84 -7.29 13.55 -9.97
C VAL A 84 -6.64 14.77 -10.61
N GLN A 85 -7.46 15.66 -11.18
CA GLN A 85 -6.99 16.87 -11.87
C GLN A 85 -6.93 18.09 -10.95
N SER A 86 -7.75 18.15 -9.91
CA SER A 86 -7.74 19.21 -8.90
C SER A 86 -6.86 18.85 -7.70
N LYS A 87 -6.33 19.85 -6.99
CA LYS A 87 -5.56 19.69 -5.73
C LYS A 87 -4.40 18.68 -5.77
N ALA A 88 -3.84 18.38 -6.95
CA ALA A 88 -2.81 17.36 -7.09
C ALA A 88 -1.56 17.65 -6.24
N ASN A 89 -1.12 18.91 -6.20
CA ASN A 89 0.02 19.33 -5.38
C ASN A 89 -0.28 19.23 -3.89
N GLU A 90 -1.44 19.74 -3.44
CA GLU A 90 -1.89 19.68 -2.05
C GLU A 90 -1.92 18.24 -1.52
N ILE A 91 -2.49 17.31 -2.30
CA ILE A 91 -2.53 15.87 -1.96
C ILE A 91 -1.11 15.31 -1.85
N LEU A 92 -0.23 15.61 -2.82
CA LEU A 92 1.13 15.09 -2.82
C LEU A 92 2.00 15.65 -1.69
N GLU A 93 1.80 16.91 -1.32
CA GLU A 93 2.48 17.58 -0.21
C GLU A 93 2.04 17.01 1.13
N ASP A 94 0.73 16.87 1.35
CA ASP A 94 0.16 16.26 2.55
C ASP A 94 0.61 14.80 2.73
N LEU A 95 0.70 14.05 1.62
CA LEU A 95 1.24 12.70 1.65
C LEU A 95 2.75 12.65 1.91
N GLY A 96 3.49 13.76 1.75
CA GLY A 96 4.95 13.88 1.89
C GLY A 96 5.74 13.42 0.66
N ILE A 97 5.05 13.22 -0.48
CA ILE A 97 5.62 12.78 -1.75
C ILE A 97 6.21 13.98 -2.50
N LEU A 98 5.52 15.12 -2.50
CA LEU A 98 6.03 16.39 -3.01
C LEU A 98 6.55 17.22 -1.83
N ARG A 99 7.78 17.71 -1.93
CA ARG A 99 8.40 18.62 -0.94
C ARG A 99 9.20 19.69 -1.68
N GLN A 100 9.80 20.64 -0.95
CA GLN A 100 10.58 21.76 -1.53
C GLN A 100 11.69 21.31 -2.52
N GLY A 101 12.23 20.09 -2.38
CA GLY A 101 13.23 19.53 -3.29
C GLY A 101 12.69 18.67 -4.44
N GLY A 102 11.37 18.61 -4.65
CA GLY A 102 10.72 17.84 -5.71
C GLY A 102 10.01 16.57 -5.21
N LEU A 103 9.93 15.55 -6.08
CA LEU A 103 9.26 14.28 -5.80
C LEU A 103 10.18 13.33 -5.04
N TYR A 104 9.65 12.71 -3.99
CA TYR A 104 10.36 11.75 -3.16
C TYR A 104 9.66 10.39 -3.18
N ASN A 105 10.45 9.34 -3.41
CA ASN A 105 9.96 7.96 -3.45
C ASN A 105 9.84 7.31 -2.07
N THR A 106 10.17 8.03 -1.01
CA THR A 106 10.14 7.54 0.37
C THR A 106 9.52 8.57 1.31
N PRO A 107 8.78 8.13 2.34
CA PRO A 107 8.28 9.04 3.36
C PRO A 107 9.44 9.64 4.17
N PRO A 108 9.33 10.90 4.63
CA PRO A 108 10.25 11.42 5.62
C PRO A 108 10.23 10.57 6.89
N TYR A 109 11.37 10.51 7.59
CA TYR A 109 11.52 9.71 8.81
C TYR A 109 10.46 10.05 9.88
N SER A 110 10.05 11.32 9.99
CA SER A 110 9.00 11.79 10.88
C SER A 110 7.67 11.04 10.70
N ILE A 111 7.32 10.68 9.46
CA ILE A 111 6.09 9.94 9.16
C ILE A 111 6.18 8.52 9.71
N VAL A 112 7.31 7.83 9.54
CA VAL A 112 7.49 6.42 9.96
C VAL A 112 8.13 6.25 11.33
N ARG A 113 8.39 7.34 12.07
CA ARG A 113 9.12 7.32 13.35
C ARG A 113 8.45 6.43 14.40
N SER A 114 7.16 6.64 14.64
CA SER A 114 6.44 5.84 15.64
C SER A 114 6.18 4.42 15.15
N GLU A 115 6.14 3.46 16.08
CA GLU A 115 5.81 2.07 15.75
C GLU A 115 4.45 1.95 15.06
N LYS A 116 3.45 2.68 15.55
CA LYS A 116 2.10 2.74 14.95
C LYS A 116 2.14 3.19 13.49
N ASN A 117 2.92 4.22 13.17
CA ASN A 117 3.01 4.71 11.79
C ASN A 117 3.85 3.79 10.91
N ALA A 118 4.90 3.17 11.44
CA ALA A 118 5.69 2.16 10.74
C ALA A 118 4.83 0.94 10.37
N ARG A 119 3.97 0.47 11.29
CA ARG A 119 2.94 -0.56 11.01
C ARG A 119 1.99 -0.13 9.91
N ALA A 120 1.43 1.07 10.02
CA ALA A 120 0.52 1.62 9.01
C ALA A 120 1.16 1.73 7.62
N PHE A 121 2.43 2.13 7.57
CA PHE A 121 3.21 2.18 6.34
C PHE A 121 3.39 0.80 5.71
N MET A 122 3.80 -0.20 6.48
CA MET A 122 3.97 -1.57 5.98
C MET A 122 2.64 -2.18 5.54
N GLN A 123 1.54 -1.89 6.22
CA GLN A 123 0.20 -2.29 5.79
C GLN A 123 -0.16 -1.70 4.43
N GLY A 124 0.02 -0.38 4.25
CA GLY A 124 -0.23 0.28 2.97
C GLY A 124 0.63 -0.25 1.84
N LEU A 125 1.93 -0.43 2.12
CA LEU A 125 2.88 -0.95 1.15
C LEU A 125 2.54 -2.40 0.76
N PHE A 126 2.30 -3.28 1.73
CA PHE A 126 1.92 -4.67 1.48
C PHE A 126 0.62 -4.79 0.68
N LEU A 127 -0.37 -3.96 0.97
CA LEU A 127 -1.61 -3.99 0.18
C LEU A 127 -1.31 -3.59 -1.27
N ALA A 128 -0.51 -2.56 -1.49
CA ALA A 128 -0.20 -2.05 -2.82
C ALA A 128 0.71 -2.96 -3.67
N THR A 129 1.63 -3.67 -3.02
CA THR A 129 2.76 -4.32 -3.71
C THR A 129 3.08 -5.73 -3.23
N GLY A 130 2.44 -6.18 -2.16
CA GLY A 130 2.83 -7.38 -1.44
C GLY A 130 2.09 -8.63 -1.87
N SER A 131 2.73 -9.78 -1.67
CA SER A 131 2.12 -11.10 -1.80
C SER A 131 2.72 -12.07 -0.78
N ILE A 132 1.93 -13.06 -0.36
CA ILE A 132 2.40 -14.18 0.45
C ILE A 132 1.96 -15.48 -0.23
N ASN A 133 2.94 -16.32 -0.55
CA ASN A 133 2.66 -17.65 -1.11
C ASN A 133 2.25 -18.64 -0.02
N SER A 134 1.62 -19.75 -0.43
CA SER A 134 1.10 -20.73 0.52
C SER A 134 2.23 -21.47 1.25
N PRO A 135 2.11 -21.71 2.57
CA PRO A 135 3.06 -22.53 3.33
C PRO A 135 3.09 -23.99 2.86
N LYS A 136 2.08 -24.43 2.10
CA LYS A 136 2.05 -25.77 1.47
C LYS A 136 2.99 -25.88 0.27
N THR A 137 3.56 -24.77 -0.22
CA THR A 137 4.52 -24.76 -1.33
C THR A 137 5.95 -24.81 -0.82
N THR A 138 6.85 -25.44 -1.56
CA THR A 138 8.29 -25.50 -1.25
C THR A 138 8.97 -24.13 -1.21
N ASN A 139 8.30 -23.08 -1.67
CA ASN A 139 8.79 -21.71 -1.72
C ASN A 139 7.87 -20.78 -0.91
N TYR A 140 7.68 -21.08 0.39
CA TYR A 140 6.96 -20.18 1.29
C TYR A 140 7.74 -18.87 1.47
N HIS A 141 7.17 -17.77 0.98
CA HIS A 141 7.78 -16.45 1.11
C HIS A 141 6.74 -15.35 1.12
N MET A 142 7.11 -14.25 1.77
CA MET A 142 6.49 -12.95 1.62
C MET A 142 7.37 -12.08 0.73
N GLU A 143 6.77 -11.34 -0.20
CA GLU A 143 7.45 -10.35 -1.01
C GLU A 143 6.70 -9.01 -1.09
N LEU A 144 7.45 -7.93 -1.34
CA LEU A 144 6.96 -6.58 -1.68
C LEU A 144 7.67 -6.13 -2.96
N ASN A 145 6.89 -5.81 -3.99
CA ASN A 145 7.41 -5.35 -5.28
C ASN A 145 7.35 -3.82 -5.40
N VAL A 146 8.48 -3.13 -5.19
CA VAL A 146 8.55 -1.67 -5.12
C VAL A 146 9.35 -1.05 -6.27
N PRO A 147 8.99 0.18 -6.71
CA PRO A 147 9.56 0.78 -7.91
C PRO A 147 10.97 1.35 -7.74
N SER A 148 11.45 1.59 -6.51
CA SER A 148 12.75 2.24 -6.26
C SER A 148 13.57 1.52 -5.20
N GLN A 149 14.89 1.65 -5.31
CA GLN A 149 15.84 1.07 -4.36
C GLN A 149 15.69 1.69 -2.97
N ASP A 150 15.51 3.01 -2.90
CA ASP A 150 15.36 3.73 -1.64
C ASP A 150 14.15 3.24 -0.85
N LEU A 151 13.02 3.00 -1.53
CA LEU A 151 11.82 2.45 -0.92
C LEU A 151 12.04 1.01 -0.45
N ALA A 152 12.79 0.20 -1.20
CA ALA A 152 13.16 -1.15 -0.79
C ALA A 152 14.05 -1.15 0.46
N ILE A 153 15.09 -0.31 0.49
CA ILE A 153 15.98 -0.15 1.66
C ILE A 153 15.20 0.34 2.87
N MET A 154 14.30 1.30 2.69
CA MET A 154 13.45 1.79 3.77
C MET A 154 12.52 0.70 4.30
N ALA A 155 11.89 -0.09 3.42
CA ALA A 155 11.03 -1.19 3.82
C ALA A 155 11.81 -2.24 4.64
N VAL A 156 13.04 -2.58 4.26
CA VAL A 156 13.93 -3.45 5.05
C VAL A 156 14.21 -2.85 6.42
N LYS A 157 14.58 -1.56 6.49
CA LYS A 157 14.83 -0.88 7.78
C LYS A 157 13.59 -0.86 8.68
N ILE A 158 12.40 -0.72 8.10
CA ILE A 158 11.15 -0.77 8.87
C ILE A 158 10.89 -2.19 9.37
N LEU A 159 11.05 -3.21 8.53
CA LEU A 159 10.88 -4.63 8.91
C LEU A 159 11.85 -5.06 10.01
N ASP A 160 13.09 -4.57 9.97
CA ASP A 160 14.12 -4.87 10.95
C ASP A 160 13.75 -4.37 12.36
N ARG A 161 13.06 -3.23 12.47
CA ARG A 161 12.50 -2.74 13.74
C ARG A 161 11.47 -3.68 14.36
N PHE A 162 10.90 -4.59 13.56
CA PHE A 162 9.95 -5.62 13.98
C PHE A 162 10.58 -7.01 14.00
N TYR A 163 11.91 -7.12 13.94
CA TYR A 163 12.66 -8.37 13.96
C TYR A 163 12.31 -9.33 12.81
N ILE A 164 11.93 -8.77 11.65
CA ILE A 164 11.61 -9.50 10.42
C ILE A 164 12.75 -9.27 9.41
N PRO A 165 13.79 -10.13 9.38
CA PRO A 165 14.86 -9.99 8.40
C PRO A 165 14.32 -10.20 6.99
N ALA A 166 14.67 -9.28 6.10
CA ALA A 166 14.29 -9.30 4.69
C ALA A 166 15.49 -8.96 3.79
N LYS A 167 15.47 -9.50 2.57
CA LYS A 167 16.49 -9.28 1.54
C LYS A 167 15.90 -8.51 0.36
N ILE A 168 16.75 -7.82 -0.39
CA ILE A 168 16.37 -7.11 -1.63
C ILE A 168 16.93 -7.89 -2.82
N THR A 169 16.14 -8.04 -3.87
CA THR A 169 16.61 -8.50 -5.19
C THR A 169 16.00 -7.63 -6.30
N LEU A 170 16.70 -7.50 -7.43
CA LEU A 170 16.21 -6.77 -8.59
C LEU A 170 15.64 -7.75 -9.61
N ARG A 171 14.37 -7.58 -10.01
CA ARG A 171 13.70 -8.44 -11.00
C ARG A 171 12.84 -7.59 -11.93
N LYS A 172 13.04 -7.71 -13.25
CA LYS A 172 12.27 -6.97 -14.27
C LYS A 172 12.20 -5.45 -13.98
N GLN A 173 13.33 -4.84 -13.62
CA GLN A 173 13.44 -3.42 -13.24
C GLN A 173 12.58 -3.01 -12.02
N GLN A 174 12.25 -3.96 -11.14
CA GLN A 174 11.59 -3.69 -9.87
C GLN A 174 12.40 -4.28 -8.73
N TYR A 175 12.35 -3.63 -7.57
CA TYR A 175 13.01 -4.10 -6.36
C TYR A 175 12.03 -4.96 -5.57
N ILE A 176 12.44 -6.20 -5.29
CA ILE A 176 11.66 -7.16 -4.51
C ILE A 176 12.29 -7.25 -3.12
N VAL A 177 11.55 -6.83 -2.10
CA VAL A 177 11.88 -7.07 -0.69
C VAL A 177 11.23 -8.38 -0.27
N TYR A 178 11.98 -9.36 0.19
CA TYR A 178 11.43 -10.69 0.49
C TYR A 178 11.96 -11.31 1.79
N THR A 179 11.15 -12.17 2.41
CA THR A 179 11.54 -13.03 3.53
C THR A 179 11.02 -14.45 3.33
N LYS A 180 11.82 -15.46 3.72
CA LYS A 180 11.53 -16.90 3.53
C LYS A 180 11.37 -17.66 4.83
N ALA A 181 11.63 -17.05 5.97
CA ALA A 181 11.57 -17.71 7.28
C ALA A 181 10.10 -17.73 7.75
N GLY A 182 9.55 -18.93 7.97
CA GLY A 182 8.11 -19.10 8.21
C GLY A 182 7.60 -18.42 9.47
N ASP A 183 8.38 -18.46 10.55
CA ASP A 183 8.17 -17.71 11.79
C ASP A 183 8.13 -16.19 11.53
N LYS A 184 9.01 -15.69 10.67
CA LYS A 184 9.07 -14.28 10.30
C LYS A 184 7.93 -13.83 9.39
N ILE A 185 7.40 -14.73 8.56
CA ILE A 185 6.17 -14.47 7.81
C ILE A 185 4.97 -14.39 8.76
N ALA A 186 4.92 -15.23 9.79
CA ALA A 186 3.88 -15.13 10.84
C ALA A 186 3.99 -13.81 11.64
N ASP A 187 5.22 -13.40 12.01
CA ASP A 187 5.47 -12.09 12.64
C ASP A 187 5.05 -10.93 11.72
N PHE A 188 5.29 -11.05 10.42
CA PHE A 188 4.83 -10.07 9.44
C PHE A 188 3.29 -10.02 9.34
N LEU A 189 2.59 -11.16 9.38
CA LEU A 189 1.13 -11.15 9.42
C LEU A 189 0.59 -10.48 10.70
N ARG A 190 1.24 -10.72 11.85
CA ARG A 190 0.93 -10.01 13.11
C ARG A 190 1.20 -8.50 12.98
N LEU A 191 2.29 -8.12 12.31
CA LEU A 191 2.62 -6.72 12.00
C LEU A 191 1.49 -6.02 11.24
N LEU A 192 0.92 -6.71 10.26
CA LEU A 192 -0.21 -6.23 9.46
C LEU A 192 -1.53 -6.15 10.24
N GLY A 193 -1.55 -6.48 11.53
CA GLY A 193 -2.76 -6.44 12.35
C GLY A 193 -3.71 -7.60 12.11
N ALA A 194 -3.22 -8.71 11.55
CA ALA A 194 -3.99 -9.94 11.44
C ALA A 194 -4.08 -10.63 12.82
N ASN A 195 -5.02 -10.18 13.66
CA ASN A 195 -5.76 -11.15 14.46
C ASN A 195 -6.63 -11.92 13.46
N GLN A 196 -6.44 -13.24 13.37
CA GLN A 196 -6.88 -14.11 12.26
C GLN A 196 -8.31 -13.88 11.75
N SER A 197 -9.21 -13.36 12.59
CA SER A 197 -10.62 -13.07 12.29
C SER A 197 -10.89 -11.74 11.58
N LEU A 198 -10.05 -10.70 11.70
CA LEU A 198 -10.31 -9.39 11.09
C LEU A 198 -9.76 -9.26 9.65
N PHE A 199 -8.73 -10.04 9.34
CA PHE A 199 -8.10 -10.04 8.01
C PHE A 199 -9.04 -10.68 6.98
N TYR A 200 -9.64 -11.84 7.29
CA TYR A 200 -10.64 -12.51 6.46
C TYR A 200 -11.95 -11.72 6.32
N LEU A 201 -12.39 -11.03 7.39
CA LEU A 201 -13.68 -10.32 7.39
C LEU A 201 -13.66 -9.00 6.59
N LYS A 202 -12.48 -8.40 6.34
CA LYS A 202 -12.36 -7.07 5.68
C LYS A 202 -11.48 -7.04 4.43
N MET A 203 -10.72 -8.08 4.15
CA MET A 203 -9.94 -8.23 2.92
C MET A 203 -10.51 -9.43 2.15
N PRO A 204 -11.58 -9.26 1.34
CA PRO A 204 -12.03 -10.36 0.51
C PRO A 204 -10.88 -10.72 -0.46
N GLU A 205 -10.35 -11.92 -0.30
CA GLU A 205 -9.63 -12.77 -1.27
C GLU A 205 -8.23 -12.44 -1.84
N PHE A 206 -7.60 -11.27 -1.69
CA PHE A 206 -6.65 -10.90 -2.76
C PHE A 206 -5.12 -10.95 -2.58
N ASN A 207 -4.49 -11.42 -1.49
CA ASN A 207 -3.00 -11.52 -1.45
C ASN A 207 -2.42 -12.66 -0.59
N VAL A 208 -3.26 -13.55 -0.07
CA VAL A 208 -2.84 -14.78 0.63
C VAL A 208 -3.38 -15.92 -0.20
N ILE A 209 -2.51 -16.65 -0.92
CA ILE A 209 -2.95 -17.89 -1.57
C ILE A 209 -3.38 -18.84 -0.44
N SER A 210 -4.65 -19.18 -0.46
CA SER A 210 -5.43 -19.91 0.55
C SER A 210 -4.62 -20.95 1.34
N ILE A 211 -4.60 -20.75 2.66
CA ILE A 211 -4.46 -21.86 3.62
C ILE A 211 -5.88 -22.39 3.81
N THR A 212 -6.37 -23.20 2.88
CA THR A 212 -7.50 -24.07 3.17
C THR A 212 -6.92 -25.44 3.51
N SER A 213 -7.11 -25.82 4.77
CA SER A 213 -7.08 -27.20 5.28
C SER A 213 -7.78 -28.13 4.31
#